data_AF-A0A8J4H3L2-F1
#
_entry.id   AF-A0A8J4H3L2-F1
#
_cell.length_a   1.000
_cell.length_b   1.000
_cell.length_c   1.000
_cell.angle_alpha   90.00
_cell.angle_beta   90.00
_cell.angle_gamma   90.00
#
_symmetry.space_group_name_H-M   'P 1'
#
loop_
_entity.id
_entity.type
_entity.pdbx_description
1 polymer ?
#
loop_
_entity_poly.entity_id
_entity_poly.type
_entity_poly.pdbx_seq_one_letter_code
_entity_poly.pdbx_strand_id
1 'polypeptide(L)'
;MTELKWPHANPDFYRIISPDNIVRIKATTNLSQDFFIYAEMFRKAAHVLTEHILRKASIRELDTYFYSVTYLYRHSLELMLKAIGFKFITDVDERKRFIKNTFHNPSKILATIKQYLNKEINNNEGLFDWTEKFLSDLSKVDKESDSFRYPFGIIITRENPFSEKQYSLKLLFEKQTHINLLALANKMEIAYTVVTSYYNDSELILEEYNNYTPSFLEEGGSYYAQSVVGYGYNKGKFYPYVSAFKESADYLFEFMTDNRQLKEFLFLPMCYLYRNAIELALKEILFEECSFGFLNGLKLIKDRKHSIQRLWNTILNDVKSHNNASDDDPTIQNVEKYIIQLQGLDSTSDKFRYPTNKLLEPHFKEIKCFDIQNVSTFFGELASFLNGVCLQMSHHNELMAELRAEYEAGTRWNYE
;
A
#
# COMPACT_ATOMS: atom_id res chain seq x y z
N MET A 1 -26.68 -9.44 -12.95
CA MET A 1 -26.58 -8.75 -11.64
C MET A 1 -25.51 -9.46 -10.86
N THR A 2 -24.35 -8.83 -10.68
CA THR A 2 -23.35 -9.29 -9.72
C THR A 2 -23.96 -9.21 -8.32
N GLU A 3 -23.79 -10.27 -7.53
CA GLU A 3 -24.25 -10.32 -6.15
C GLU A 3 -23.61 -9.16 -5.35
N LEU A 4 -24.43 -8.38 -4.65
CA LEU A 4 -23.94 -7.24 -3.88
C LEU A 4 -23.09 -7.76 -2.71
N LYS A 5 -21.78 -7.51 -2.75
CA LYS A 5 -20.88 -7.79 -1.62
C LYS A 5 -21.23 -6.82 -0.48
N TRP A 6 -21.94 -7.30 0.55
CA TRP A 6 -22.35 -6.53 1.72
C TRP A 6 -22.05 -7.29 3.03
N PRO A 7 -21.67 -6.60 4.13
CA PRO A 7 -21.37 -7.25 5.41
C PRO A 7 -22.53 -8.07 5.95
N HIS A 8 -22.24 -9.30 6.37
CA HIS A 8 -23.25 -10.23 6.89
C HIS A 8 -22.97 -10.66 8.34
N ALA A 9 -23.91 -11.36 8.98
CA ALA A 9 -23.88 -11.62 10.41
C ALA A 9 -22.74 -12.50 10.92
N ASN A 10 -22.26 -13.44 10.09
CA ASN A 10 -21.27 -14.46 10.50
C ASN A 10 -20.04 -14.46 9.59
N PRO A 11 -19.27 -13.35 9.54
CA PRO A 11 -18.04 -13.30 8.75
C PRO A 11 -16.99 -14.21 9.37
N ASP A 12 -16.23 -14.90 8.53
CA ASP A 12 -15.12 -15.74 8.96
C ASP A 12 -14.01 -15.65 7.91
N PHE A 13 -12.93 -14.96 8.25
CA PHE A 13 -11.78 -14.78 7.37
C PHE A 13 -11.13 -16.13 6.97
N TYR A 14 -11.25 -17.15 7.82
CA TYR A 14 -10.60 -18.45 7.64
C TYR A 14 -11.52 -19.52 7.03
N ARG A 15 -12.76 -19.15 6.67
CA ARG A 15 -13.70 -20.09 6.03
C ARG A 15 -13.09 -20.64 4.74
N ILE A 16 -13.14 -21.97 4.62
CA ILE A 16 -12.76 -22.69 3.40
C ILE A 16 -14.03 -23.03 2.63
N ILE A 17 -14.16 -22.47 1.43
CA ILE A 17 -15.31 -22.67 0.54
C ILE A 17 -15.02 -23.84 -0.40
N SER A 18 -13.84 -23.87 -1.00
CA SER A 18 -13.41 -24.92 -1.94
C SER A 18 -11.96 -25.33 -1.71
N PRO A 19 -11.64 -26.64 -1.70
CA PRO A 19 -10.27 -27.13 -1.63
C PRO A 19 -9.34 -26.58 -2.72
N ASP A 20 -9.88 -26.30 -3.91
CA ASP A 20 -9.12 -25.77 -5.05
C ASP A 20 -8.55 -24.37 -4.79
N ASN A 21 -9.25 -23.60 -3.97
CA ASN A 21 -8.95 -22.20 -3.66
C ASN A 21 -7.96 -22.04 -2.49
N ILE A 22 -7.48 -23.15 -1.92
CA ILE A 22 -6.62 -23.11 -0.74
C ILE A 22 -5.21 -22.65 -1.10
N VAL A 23 -4.71 -21.66 -0.35
CA VAL A 23 -3.30 -21.25 -0.27
C VAL A 23 -2.76 -21.62 1.11
N ARG A 24 -1.52 -22.12 1.18
CA ARG A 24 -0.90 -22.55 2.44
C ARG A 24 0.34 -21.71 2.75
N ILE A 25 0.26 -20.91 3.80
CA ILE A 25 1.38 -20.07 4.21
C ILE A 25 2.05 -20.65 5.46
N LYS A 26 3.38 -20.77 5.41
CA LYS A 26 4.24 -21.09 6.54
C LYS A 26 5.62 -20.46 6.33
N ALA A 27 6.20 -19.88 7.37
CA ALA A 27 7.59 -19.43 7.34
C ALA A 27 8.56 -20.62 7.29
N THR A 28 9.64 -20.51 6.52
CA THR A 28 10.57 -21.60 6.21
C THR A 28 11.71 -21.74 7.23
N THR A 29 11.64 -21.09 8.39
CA THR A 29 12.68 -20.99 9.44
C THR A 29 14.00 -20.33 9.01
N ASN A 30 14.24 -20.21 7.70
CA ASN A 30 15.35 -19.47 7.11
C ASN A 30 14.90 -18.07 6.70
N LEU A 31 15.35 -17.07 7.45
CA LEU A 31 14.98 -15.67 7.25
C LEU A 31 15.37 -15.13 5.87
N SER A 32 16.55 -15.50 5.36
CA SER A 32 17.00 -15.06 4.03
C SER A 32 16.07 -15.58 2.94
N GLN A 33 15.72 -16.87 3.02
CA GLN A 33 14.80 -17.52 2.09
C GLN A 33 13.38 -16.94 2.19
N ASP A 34 12.88 -16.73 3.41
CA ASP A 34 11.56 -16.15 3.64
C ASP A 34 11.43 -14.75 3.01
N PHE A 35 12.45 -13.90 3.17
CA PHE A 35 12.47 -12.58 2.54
C PHE A 35 12.59 -12.65 1.02
N PHE A 36 13.38 -13.59 0.48
CA PHE A 36 13.47 -13.83 -0.96
C PHE A 36 12.12 -14.25 -1.56
N ILE A 37 11.41 -15.18 -0.92
CA ILE A 37 10.09 -15.65 -1.38
C ILE A 37 9.09 -14.49 -1.41
N TYR A 38 9.06 -13.68 -0.35
CA TYR A 38 8.20 -12.50 -0.32
C TYR A 38 8.60 -11.49 -1.40
N ALA A 39 9.90 -11.26 -1.63
CA ALA A 39 10.35 -10.38 -2.71
C ALA A 39 9.79 -10.81 -4.07
N GLU A 40 9.88 -12.10 -4.39
CA GLU A 40 9.35 -12.66 -5.63
C GLU A 40 7.83 -12.49 -5.75
N MET A 41 7.08 -12.75 -4.68
CA MET A 41 5.64 -12.56 -4.64
C MET A 41 5.25 -11.12 -5.01
N PHE A 42 5.88 -10.14 -4.35
CA PHE A 42 5.57 -8.73 -4.54
C PHE A 42 6.00 -8.20 -5.92
N ARG A 43 7.16 -8.63 -6.43
CA ARG A 43 7.56 -8.28 -7.80
C ARG A 43 6.61 -8.89 -8.82
N LYS A 44 6.24 -10.16 -8.69
CA LYS A 44 5.34 -10.83 -9.62
C LYS A 44 3.97 -10.16 -9.67
N ALA A 45 3.45 -9.73 -8.52
CA ALA A 45 2.22 -8.94 -8.45
C ALA A 45 2.35 -7.59 -9.16
N ALA A 46 3.46 -6.87 -8.95
CA ALA A 46 3.74 -5.61 -9.63
C ALA A 46 3.79 -5.78 -11.15
N HIS A 47 4.48 -6.82 -11.62
CA HIS A 47 4.60 -7.16 -13.03
C HIS A 47 3.24 -7.45 -13.68
N VAL A 48 2.44 -8.32 -13.06
CA VAL A 48 1.10 -8.69 -13.55
C VAL A 48 0.18 -7.47 -13.64
N LEU A 49 0.21 -6.57 -12.66
CA LEU A 49 -0.57 -5.33 -12.68
C LEU A 49 -0.06 -4.36 -13.76
N THR A 50 1.25 -4.26 -13.93
CA THR A 50 1.87 -3.40 -14.94
C THR A 50 1.50 -3.85 -16.35
N GLU A 51 1.61 -5.15 -16.65
CA GLU A 51 1.19 -5.70 -17.94
C GLU A 51 -0.29 -5.43 -18.20
N HIS A 52 -1.14 -5.56 -17.16
CA HIS A 52 -2.57 -5.28 -17.27
C HIS A 52 -2.83 -3.84 -17.71
N ILE A 53 -2.32 -2.87 -16.96
CA ILE A 53 -2.65 -1.46 -17.17
C ILE A 53 -2.03 -0.92 -18.47
N LEU A 54 -0.82 -1.39 -18.84
CA LEU A 54 -0.20 -1.02 -20.11
C LEU A 54 -0.92 -1.64 -21.31
N ARG A 55 -1.42 -2.88 -21.19
CA ARG A 55 -2.18 -3.53 -22.27
C ARG A 55 -3.57 -2.94 -22.43
N LYS A 56 -4.26 -2.68 -21.33
CA LYS A 56 -5.62 -2.13 -21.34
C LYS A 56 -5.63 -0.64 -21.68
N ALA A 57 -4.56 0.08 -21.35
CA ALA A 57 -4.35 1.48 -21.65
C ALA A 57 -5.52 2.40 -21.21
N SER A 58 -6.22 2.00 -20.14
CA SER A 58 -7.26 2.85 -19.54
C SER A 58 -6.58 3.97 -18.77
N ILE A 59 -6.83 5.23 -19.15
CA ILE A 59 -6.25 6.41 -18.49
C ILE A 59 -6.49 6.36 -16.98
N ARG A 60 -7.71 6.04 -16.55
CA ARG A 60 -8.08 5.90 -15.13
C ARG A 60 -7.17 4.92 -14.40
N GLU A 61 -6.89 3.77 -15.00
CA GLU A 61 -6.08 2.72 -14.36
C GLU A 61 -4.59 3.04 -14.43
N LEU A 62 -4.12 3.63 -15.54
CA LEU A 62 -2.76 4.14 -15.63
C LEU A 62 -2.47 5.18 -14.53
N ASP A 63 -3.40 6.11 -14.29
CA ASP A 63 -3.25 7.19 -13.31
C ASP A 63 -3.39 6.68 -11.86
N THR A 64 -4.31 5.75 -11.61
CA THR A 64 -4.59 5.24 -10.24
C THR A 64 -3.66 4.10 -9.84
N TYR A 65 -3.52 3.02 -10.63
CA TYR A 65 -2.74 1.84 -10.26
C TYR A 65 -1.24 2.16 -10.17
N PHE A 66 -0.79 3.30 -10.69
CA PHE A 66 0.54 3.83 -10.47
C PHE A 66 1.00 3.70 -9.01
N TYR A 67 0.14 4.05 -8.04
CA TYR A 67 0.50 4.02 -6.62
C TYR A 67 0.73 2.59 -6.11
N SER A 68 -0.18 1.66 -6.41
CA SER A 68 -0.06 0.27 -5.97
C SER A 68 1.10 -0.43 -6.68
N VAL A 69 1.25 -0.27 -8.00
CA VAL A 69 2.35 -0.83 -8.79
C VAL A 69 3.71 -0.35 -8.28
N THR A 70 3.86 0.97 -8.11
CA THR A 70 5.13 1.54 -7.64
C THR A 70 5.47 1.04 -6.24
N TYR A 71 4.48 0.96 -5.35
CA TYR A 71 4.67 0.39 -4.03
C TYR A 71 5.12 -1.08 -4.08
N LEU A 72 4.45 -1.93 -4.86
CA LEU A 72 4.76 -3.36 -4.94
C LEU A 72 6.18 -3.60 -5.45
N TYR A 73 6.60 -2.90 -6.52
CA TYR A 73 7.97 -2.96 -7.02
C TYR A 73 8.98 -2.48 -5.99
N ARG A 74 8.76 -1.31 -5.41
CA ARG A 74 9.64 -0.74 -4.39
C ARG A 74 9.78 -1.66 -3.17
N HIS A 75 8.69 -2.30 -2.74
CA HIS A 75 8.67 -3.24 -1.63
C HIS A 75 9.42 -4.52 -1.95
N SER A 76 9.28 -5.03 -3.18
CA SER A 76 10.04 -6.20 -3.66
C SER A 76 11.55 -5.97 -3.60
N LEU A 77 12.03 -4.79 -4.00
CA LEU A 77 13.45 -4.41 -3.90
C LEU A 77 13.92 -4.36 -2.44
N GLU A 78 13.15 -3.74 -1.54
CA GLU A 78 13.50 -3.73 -0.11
C GLU A 78 13.64 -5.16 0.43
N LEU A 79 12.69 -6.04 0.10
CA LEU A 79 12.69 -7.42 0.58
C LEU A 79 13.87 -8.22 0.03
N MET A 80 14.19 -8.09 -1.26
CA MET A 80 15.33 -8.77 -1.87
C MET A 80 16.66 -8.29 -1.27
N LEU A 81 16.82 -6.97 -1.07
CA LEU A 81 18.00 -6.41 -0.41
C LEU A 81 18.15 -6.92 1.04
N LYS A 82 17.03 -7.07 1.77
CA LYS A 82 17.04 -7.69 3.09
C LYS A 82 17.34 -9.19 3.04
N ALA A 83 16.86 -9.90 2.02
CA ALA A 83 17.18 -11.32 1.81
C ALA A 83 18.69 -11.52 1.65
N ILE A 84 19.36 -10.67 0.85
CA ILE A 84 20.81 -10.64 0.71
C ILE A 84 21.47 -10.33 2.06
N GLY A 85 21.01 -9.30 2.78
CA GLY A 85 21.53 -8.97 4.11
C GLY A 85 21.46 -10.16 5.07
N PHE A 86 20.35 -10.90 5.10
CA PHE A 86 20.19 -12.07 5.96
C PHE A 86 20.91 -13.33 5.49
N LYS A 87 21.36 -13.36 4.23
CA LYS A 87 22.26 -14.40 3.72
C LYS A 87 23.62 -14.33 4.42
N PHE A 88 24.13 -13.12 4.66
CA PHE A 88 25.45 -12.88 5.23
C PHE A 88 25.44 -12.58 6.74
N ILE A 89 24.47 -11.80 7.22
CA ILE A 89 24.33 -11.45 8.63
C ILE A 89 23.57 -12.58 9.32
N THR A 90 24.26 -13.38 10.14
CA THR A 90 23.69 -14.58 10.78
C THR A 90 23.36 -14.38 12.25
N ASP A 91 24.10 -13.53 12.96
CA ASP A 91 23.83 -13.19 14.37
C ASP A 91 22.48 -12.47 14.53
N VAL A 92 21.67 -12.90 15.49
CA VAL A 92 20.29 -12.42 15.67
C VAL A 92 20.25 -10.95 16.09
N ASP A 93 21.19 -10.50 16.92
CA ASP A 93 21.22 -9.12 17.38
C ASP A 93 21.77 -8.18 16.30
N GLU A 94 22.73 -8.64 15.50
CA GLU A 94 23.15 -7.95 14.28
C GLU A 94 22.01 -7.83 13.28
N ARG A 95 21.21 -8.87 13.06
CA ARG A 95 20.03 -8.81 12.18
C ARG A 95 19.01 -7.78 12.67
N LYS A 96 18.75 -7.72 13.99
CA LYS A 96 17.88 -6.69 14.59
C LYS A 96 18.46 -5.29 14.41
N ARG A 97 19.77 -5.11 14.62
CA ARG A 97 20.46 -3.83 14.36
C ARG A 97 20.38 -3.44 12.89
N PHE A 98 20.57 -4.38 11.97
CA PHE A 98 20.46 -4.16 10.53
C PHE A 98 19.08 -3.65 10.14
N ILE A 99 17.99 -4.33 10.54
CA ILE A 99 16.62 -3.85 10.29
C ILE A 99 16.41 -2.48 10.93
N LYS A 100 16.85 -2.28 12.18
CA LYS A 100 16.62 -1.01 12.89
C LYS A 100 17.32 0.17 12.22
N ASN A 101 18.56 -0.01 11.78
CA ASN A 101 19.41 1.06 11.26
C ASN A 101 19.08 1.41 9.80
N THR A 102 18.75 0.40 9.00
CA THR A 102 18.39 0.58 7.59
C THR A 102 16.90 0.87 7.41
N PHE A 103 16.07 0.35 8.32
CA PHE A 103 14.61 0.44 8.33
C PHE A 103 14.00 -0.03 7.01
N HIS A 104 13.48 0.90 6.21
CA HIS A 104 12.89 0.64 4.90
C HIS A 104 13.74 1.22 3.76
N ASN A 105 14.86 1.90 4.03
CA ASN A 105 15.57 2.69 3.03
C ASN A 105 16.45 1.82 2.12
N PRO A 106 16.12 1.62 0.82
CA PRO A 106 16.87 0.70 -0.03
C PRO A 106 18.34 1.11 -0.25
N SER A 107 18.63 2.40 -0.34
CA SER A 107 20.01 2.90 -0.46
C SER A 107 20.84 2.56 0.77
N LYS A 108 20.30 2.74 1.99
CA LYS A 108 20.99 2.36 3.23
C LYS A 108 21.16 0.85 3.35
N ILE A 109 20.18 0.07 2.90
CA ILE A 109 20.28 -1.40 2.90
C ILE A 109 21.44 -1.81 1.98
N LEU A 110 21.43 -1.35 0.72
CA LEU A 110 22.50 -1.64 -0.25
C LEU A 110 23.88 -1.25 0.29
N ALA A 111 24.02 -0.02 0.82
CA ALA A 111 25.28 0.47 1.39
C ALA A 111 25.80 -0.42 2.54
N THR A 112 24.89 -0.99 3.35
CA THR A 112 25.28 -1.87 4.46
C THR A 112 25.72 -3.25 3.98
N ILE A 113 25.09 -3.79 2.93
CA ILE A 113 25.42 -5.12 2.38
C ILE A 113 26.54 -5.07 1.34
N LYS A 114 26.91 -3.90 0.82
CA LYS A 114 27.95 -3.70 -0.21
C LYS A 114 29.26 -4.42 0.09
N GLN A 115 29.67 -4.45 1.35
CA GLN A 115 30.88 -5.14 1.82
C GLN A 115 30.90 -6.65 1.51
N TYR A 116 29.75 -7.27 1.29
CA TYR A 116 29.60 -8.69 0.96
C TYR A 116 29.55 -8.96 -0.55
N LEU A 117 29.53 -7.92 -1.39
CA LEU A 117 29.24 -8.01 -2.83
C LEU A 117 30.47 -7.72 -3.72
N ASN A 118 31.69 -7.79 -3.17
CA ASN A 118 32.89 -7.38 -3.91
C ASN A 118 33.08 -8.15 -5.23
N LYS A 119 32.74 -9.44 -5.25
CA LYS A 119 32.85 -10.26 -6.46
C LYS A 119 31.87 -9.79 -7.53
N GLU A 120 30.61 -9.62 -7.15
CA GLU A 120 29.51 -9.22 -8.01
C GLU A 120 29.73 -7.80 -8.57
N ILE A 121 30.26 -6.90 -7.73
CA ILE A 121 30.64 -5.54 -8.13
C ILE A 121 31.78 -5.57 -9.15
N ASN A 122 32.83 -6.36 -8.90
CA ASN A 122 33.98 -6.45 -9.81
C ASN A 122 33.60 -7.05 -11.17
N ASN A 123 32.58 -7.90 -11.22
CA ASN A 123 32.10 -8.49 -12.47
C ASN A 123 31.45 -7.45 -13.39
N ASN A 124 30.77 -6.44 -12.84
CA ASN A 124 30.16 -5.36 -13.63
C ASN A 124 29.95 -4.08 -12.81
N GLU A 125 31.02 -3.28 -12.70
CA GLU A 125 31.02 -2.05 -11.90
C GLU A 125 29.99 -1.02 -12.40
N GLY A 126 29.80 -0.91 -13.72
CA GLY A 126 28.83 0.01 -14.32
C GLY A 126 27.39 -0.32 -13.96
N LEU A 127 27.03 -1.61 -13.94
CA LEU A 127 25.70 -2.08 -13.55
C LEU A 127 25.44 -1.87 -12.06
N PHE A 128 26.46 -2.09 -11.22
CA PHE A 128 26.37 -1.77 -9.79
C PHE A 128 26.19 -0.26 -9.56
N ASP A 129 27.00 0.59 -10.21
CA ASP A 129 26.91 2.05 -10.09
C ASP A 129 25.54 2.58 -10.54
N TRP A 130 25.00 2.05 -11.65
CA TRP A 130 23.64 2.36 -12.08
C TRP A 130 22.60 2.00 -11.01
N THR A 131 22.70 0.79 -10.44
CA THR A 131 21.78 0.29 -9.42
C THR A 131 21.88 1.10 -8.12
N GLU A 132 23.10 1.46 -7.69
CA GLU A 132 23.35 2.27 -6.51
C GLU A 132 22.74 3.68 -6.67
N LYS A 133 22.91 4.30 -7.85
CA LYS A 133 22.29 5.59 -8.19
C LYS A 133 20.76 5.50 -8.22
N PHE A 134 20.20 4.45 -8.82
CA PHE A 134 18.76 4.24 -8.90
C PHE A 134 18.12 4.07 -7.51
N LEU A 135 18.70 3.21 -6.67
CA LEU A 135 18.20 3.01 -5.31
C LEU A 135 18.39 4.25 -4.42
N SER A 136 19.46 5.02 -4.65
CA SER A 136 19.66 6.33 -4.01
C SER A 136 18.55 7.30 -4.39
N ASP A 137 18.23 7.42 -5.67
CA ASP A 137 17.17 8.32 -6.15
C ASP A 137 15.77 7.89 -5.66
N LEU A 138 15.48 6.59 -5.71
CA LEU A 138 14.27 6.02 -5.11
C LEU A 138 14.18 6.36 -3.62
N SER A 139 15.28 6.27 -2.89
CA SER A 139 15.31 6.59 -1.45
C SER A 139 15.12 8.07 -1.16
N LYS A 140 15.47 8.99 -2.08
CA LYS A 140 15.13 10.42 -1.91
C LYS A 140 13.62 10.64 -1.92
N VAL A 141 12.90 9.87 -2.73
CA VAL A 141 11.44 9.95 -2.90
C VAL A 141 10.70 9.17 -1.82
N ASP A 142 11.14 7.95 -1.49
CA ASP A 142 10.39 7.02 -0.63
C ASP A 142 11.26 6.17 0.33
N LYS A 143 12.11 6.83 1.12
CA LYS A 143 12.94 6.15 2.15
C LYS A 143 12.14 5.43 3.25
N GLU A 144 10.91 5.87 3.54
CA GLU A 144 10.09 5.34 4.64
C GLU A 144 9.07 4.28 4.16
N SER A 145 9.02 4.01 2.85
CA SER A 145 8.01 3.17 2.22
C SER A 145 6.59 3.72 2.30
N ASP A 146 6.35 5.01 2.54
CA ASP A 146 5.02 5.57 2.78
C ASP A 146 4.47 6.35 1.57
N SER A 147 5.34 6.89 0.71
CA SER A 147 4.98 7.89 -0.32
C SER A 147 3.96 7.37 -1.34
N PHE A 148 4.03 6.09 -1.71
CA PHE A 148 3.12 5.47 -2.67
C PHE A 148 1.96 4.71 -2.01
N ARG A 149 1.92 4.68 -0.66
CA ARG A 149 0.83 4.05 0.09
C ARG A 149 -0.20 5.04 0.57
N TYR A 150 0.20 6.28 0.82
CA TYR A 150 -0.64 7.31 1.41
C TYR A 150 -0.57 8.59 0.58
N PRO A 151 -1.67 9.35 0.49
CA PRO A 151 -1.71 10.57 -0.32
C PRO A 151 -0.79 11.69 0.17
N PHE A 152 -0.35 11.63 1.43
CA PHE A 152 0.53 12.62 2.01
C PHE A 152 1.25 12.10 3.26
N GLY A 153 2.43 12.67 3.52
CA GLY A 153 3.09 12.60 4.82
C GLY A 153 2.56 13.68 5.77
N ILE A 154 2.62 13.40 7.08
CA ILE A 154 2.23 14.34 8.14
C ILE A 154 3.49 14.87 8.83
N ILE A 155 3.84 16.13 8.54
CA ILE A 155 4.95 16.86 9.17
C ILE A 155 4.46 17.40 10.52
N ILE A 156 5.32 17.29 11.54
CA ILE A 156 5.11 17.92 12.84
C ILE A 156 6.24 18.89 13.11
N THR A 157 5.89 20.13 13.40
CA THR A 157 6.81 21.15 13.89
C THR A 157 6.40 21.61 15.27
N ARG A 158 7.40 22.07 16.03
CA ARG A 158 7.25 22.76 17.31
C ARG A 158 8.34 23.82 17.37
N GLU A 159 7.98 25.01 17.81
CA GLU A 159 8.95 26.11 18.01
C GLU A 159 9.88 25.81 19.19
N ASN A 160 9.32 25.22 20.25
CA ASN A 160 10.08 24.79 21.43
C ASN A 160 9.38 23.59 22.11
N PRO A 161 10.02 22.91 23.08
CA PRO A 161 9.46 21.72 23.72
C PRO A 161 8.10 21.92 24.41
N PHE A 162 7.76 23.16 24.77
CA PHE A 162 6.54 23.53 25.49
C PHE A 162 5.44 24.08 24.56
N SER A 163 5.74 24.33 23.28
CA SER A 163 4.76 24.84 22.32
C SER A 163 3.83 23.74 21.81
N GLU A 164 2.64 24.14 21.32
CA GLU A 164 1.73 23.23 20.64
C GLU A 164 2.38 22.62 19.38
N LYS A 165 1.95 21.41 19.04
CA LYS A 165 2.36 20.77 17.78
C LYS A 165 1.61 21.42 16.64
N GLN A 166 2.34 21.89 15.65
CA GLN A 166 1.76 22.26 14.36
C GLN A 166 1.86 21.05 13.43
N TYR A 167 0.80 20.86 12.63
CA TYR A 167 0.67 19.75 11.69
C TYR A 167 0.53 20.32 10.28
N SER A 168 1.29 19.78 9.34
CA SER A 168 1.17 20.12 7.92
C SER A 168 1.32 18.89 7.04
N LEU A 169 0.88 19.02 5.79
CA LEU A 169 0.95 17.97 4.79
C LEU A 169 2.23 18.06 3.98
N LYS A 170 2.78 16.91 3.65
CA LYS A 170 3.79 16.75 2.60
C LYS A 170 3.21 15.91 1.48
N LEU A 171 2.86 16.53 0.37
CA LEU A 171 2.40 15.82 -0.82
C LEU A 171 3.60 15.16 -1.51
N LEU A 172 3.36 14.02 -2.17
CA LEU A 172 4.36 13.40 -3.04
C LEU A 172 4.51 14.23 -4.33
N PHE A 173 3.40 14.65 -4.91
CA PHE A 173 3.33 15.48 -6.12
C PHE A 173 2.58 16.77 -5.81
N GLU A 174 3.27 17.90 -5.87
CA GLU A 174 2.68 19.23 -5.62
C GLU A 174 2.02 19.84 -6.86
N LYS A 175 2.39 19.34 -8.03
CA LYS A 175 1.86 19.73 -9.34
C LYS A 175 1.50 18.48 -10.14
N GLN A 176 0.66 18.68 -11.16
CA GLN A 176 0.40 17.63 -12.14
C GLN A 176 1.73 17.19 -12.77
N THR A 177 1.98 15.88 -12.74
CA THR A 177 3.22 15.26 -13.20
C THR A 177 2.88 14.08 -14.11
N HIS A 178 3.57 13.98 -15.24
CA HIS A 178 3.32 12.97 -16.27
C HIS A 178 4.40 11.89 -16.20
N ILE A 179 4.19 10.83 -15.44
CA ILE A 179 5.20 9.81 -15.17
C ILE A 179 5.26 8.80 -16.31
N ASN A 180 6.45 8.55 -16.85
CA ASN A 180 6.69 7.48 -17.82
C ASN A 180 6.61 6.11 -17.13
N LEU A 181 5.43 5.48 -17.18
CA LEU A 181 5.12 4.24 -16.46
C LEU A 181 5.91 3.05 -17.03
N LEU A 182 6.09 3.00 -18.35
CA LEU A 182 6.88 1.95 -18.99
C LEU A 182 8.36 2.02 -18.56
N ALA A 183 8.94 3.22 -18.55
CA ALA A 183 10.32 3.40 -18.08
C ALA A 183 10.46 3.05 -16.60
N LEU A 184 9.51 3.44 -15.75
CA LEU A 184 9.48 3.05 -14.34
C LEU A 184 9.49 1.51 -14.18
N ALA A 185 8.59 0.82 -14.87
CA ALA A 185 8.49 -0.64 -14.81
C ALA A 185 9.80 -1.33 -15.25
N ASN A 186 10.34 -0.91 -16.40
CA ASN A 186 11.58 -1.49 -16.92
C ASN A 186 12.76 -1.26 -15.97
N LYS A 187 12.91 -0.05 -15.42
CA LYS A 187 13.97 0.25 -14.43
C LYS A 187 13.82 -0.57 -13.16
N MET A 188 12.58 -0.80 -12.69
CA MET A 188 12.31 -1.65 -11.54
C MET A 188 12.67 -3.12 -11.79
N GLU A 189 12.31 -3.69 -12.94
CA GLU A 189 12.68 -5.06 -13.32
C GLU A 189 14.20 -5.21 -13.51
N ILE A 190 14.86 -4.21 -14.11
CA ILE A 190 16.32 -4.18 -14.25
C ILE A 190 16.96 -4.19 -12.86
N ALA A 191 16.60 -3.24 -11.98
CA ALA A 191 17.15 -3.16 -10.63
C ALA A 191 16.90 -4.45 -9.85
N TYR A 192 15.71 -5.04 -9.98
CA TYR A 192 15.36 -6.29 -9.32
C TYR A 192 16.19 -7.47 -9.84
N THR A 193 16.36 -7.58 -11.15
CA THR A 193 17.20 -8.62 -11.79
C THR A 193 18.62 -8.54 -11.28
N VAL A 194 19.17 -7.33 -11.17
CA VAL A 194 20.52 -7.07 -10.64
C VAL A 194 20.63 -7.50 -9.17
N VAL A 195 19.74 -7.04 -8.29
CA VAL A 195 19.83 -7.46 -6.87
C VAL A 195 19.56 -8.97 -6.69
N THR A 196 18.77 -9.58 -7.56
CA THR A 196 18.56 -11.03 -7.55
C THR A 196 19.82 -11.78 -7.96
N SER A 197 20.61 -11.26 -8.90
CA SER A 197 21.90 -11.88 -9.25
C SER A 197 22.88 -11.84 -8.07
N TYR A 198 22.85 -10.77 -7.27
CA TYR A 198 23.63 -10.69 -6.02
C TYR A 198 23.19 -11.72 -4.99
N TYR A 199 21.89 -11.98 -4.89
CA TYR A 199 21.38 -13.03 -4.02
C TYR A 199 21.83 -14.43 -4.46
N ASN A 200 21.84 -14.69 -5.77
CA ASN A 200 22.15 -15.99 -6.35
C ASN A 200 23.65 -16.25 -6.59
N ASP A 201 24.53 -15.30 -6.26
CA ASP A 201 25.96 -15.32 -6.57
C ASP A 201 26.25 -15.55 -8.07
N SER A 202 25.33 -15.12 -8.94
CA SER A 202 25.36 -15.38 -10.38
C SER A 202 25.97 -14.21 -11.15
N GLU A 203 26.81 -14.53 -12.14
CA GLU A 203 27.25 -13.55 -13.13
C GLU A 203 26.04 -13.05 -13.94
N LEU A 204 25.98 -11.72 -14.16
CA LEU A 204 24.92 -11.07 -14.91
C LEU A 204 25.53 -10.14 -15.95
N ILE A 205 25.21 -10.42 -17.21
CA ILE A 205 25.43 -9.51 -18.33
C ILE A 205 24.04 -9.01 -18.74
N LEU A 206 23.81 -7.72 -18.54
CA LEU A 206 22.56 -7.04 -18.87
C LEU A 206 22.98 -5.72 -19.51
N GLU A 207 22.64 -5.49 -20.78
CA GLU A 207 23.01 -4.26 -21.50
C GLU A 207 21.85 -3.27 -21.56
N GLU A 208 20.63 -3.76 -21.33
CA GLU A 208 19.38 -3.01 -21.43
C GLU A 208 19.33 -1.82 -20.48
N TYR A 209 20.07 -1.86 -19.36
CA TYR A 209 20.17 -0.73 -18.43
C TYR A 209 20.78 0.52 -19.07
N ASN A 210 21.59 0.39 -20.13
CA ASN A 210 22.15 1.53 -20.85
C ASN A 210 21.08 2.37 -21.57
N ASN A 211 19.87 1.83 -21.76
CA ASN A 211 18.75 2.56 -22.35
C ASN A 211 18.01 3.45 -21.34
N TYR A 212 18.35 3.37 -20.04
CA TYR A 212 17.63 4.04 -18.98
C TYR A 212 18.59 4.83 -18.08
N THR A 213 18.20 6.05 -17.72
CA THR A 213 18.94 6.76 -16.66
C THR A 213 18.58 6.16 -15.30
N PRO A 214 19.47 6.24 -14.29
CA PRO A 214 19.17 5.75 -12.95
C PRO A 214 18.26 6.70 -12.16
N SER A 215 17.49 7.57 -12.82
CA SER A 215 16.48 8.39 -12.16
C SER A 215 15.28 7.51 -11.80
N PHE A 216 14.73 7.61 -10.59
CA PHE A 216 13.62 6.74 -10.20
C PHE A 216 12.35 7.07 -10.97
N LEU A 217 11.91 8.32 -10.92
CA LEU A 217 10.76 8.83 -11.65
C LEU A 217 11.24 9.74 -12.78
N GLU A 218 10.69 9.54 -13.98
CA GLU A 218 10.97 10.36 -15.16
C GLU A 218 9.67 10.83 -15.77
N GLU A 219 9.64 12.08 -16.23
CA GLU A 219 8.48 12.63 -16.92
C GLU A 219 8.47 12.25 -18.42
N GLY A 220 7.27 12.14 -19.01
CA GLY A 220 7.05 11.89 -20.43
C GLY A 220 6.61 10.45 -20.74
N GLY A 221 7.07 9.92 -21.88
CA GLY A 221 6.64 8.62 -22.41
C GLY A 221 5.46 8.71 -23.39
N SER A 222 5.01 7.54 -23.84
CA SER A 222 3.82 7.43 -24.71
C SER A 222 2.56 7.76 -23.92
N TYR A 223 1.56 8.36 -24.58
CA TYR A 223 0.28 8.72 -23.96
C TYR A 223 -0.42 7.55 -23.26
N TYR A 224 -0.35 6.35 -23.86
CA TYR A 224 -0.95 5.12 -23.33
C TYR A 224 0.00 4.30 -22.45
N ALA A 225 1.15 4.88 -22.08
CA ALA A 225 2.15 4.27 -21.22
C ALA A 225 2.71 5.27 -20.19
N GLN A 226 1.93 6.30 -19.86
CA GLN A 226 2.23 7.28 -18.83
C GLN A 226 1.11 7.32 -17.79
N SER A 227 1.44 7.74 -16.58
CA SER A 227 0.51 8.02 -15.49
C SER A 227 0.48 9.52 -15.20
N VAL A 228 -0.68 10.12 -15.10
CA VAL A 228 -0.87 11.52 -14.72
C VAL A 228 -1.27 11.58 -13.25
N VAL A 229 -0.45 12.26 -12.43
CA VAL A 229 -0.60 12.29 -10.97
C VAL A 229 -0.43 13.72 -10.42
N GLY A 230 -0.80 13.97 -9.17
CA GLY A 230 -0.61 15.28 -8.52
C GLY A 230 -1.66 16.34 -8.87
N TYR A 231 -2.91 15.95 -9.08
CA TYR A 231 -4.01 16.88 -9.38
C TYR A 231 -4.28 17.83 -8.21
N GLY A 232 -4.00 19.12 -8.39
CA GLY A 232 -4.23 20.16 -7.37
C GLY A 232 -5.70 20.54 -7.12
N TYR A 233 -6.62 20.11 -8.01
CA TYR A 233 -8.03 20.51 -7.98
C TYR A 233 -8.98 19.52 -7.29
N ASN A 234 -8.50 18.35 -6.85
CA ASN A 234 -9.40 17.34 -6.30
C ASN A 234 -9.58 17.51 -4.79
N LYS A 235 -10.84 17.63 -4.34
CA LYS A 235 -11.19 17.62 -2.91
C LYS A 235 -10.87 16.26 -2.28
N GLY A 236 -11.04 15.16 -3.02
CA GLY A 236 -10.76 13.79 -2.58
C GLY A 236 -9.30 13.41 -2.80
N LYS A 237 -8.46 13.53 -1.77
CA LYS A 237 -7.04 13.16 -1.83
C LYS A 237 -6.85 11.65 -1.64
N PHE A 238 -7.71 11.02 -0.86
CA PHE A 238 -7.61 9.59 -0.56
C PHE A 238 -8.19 8.70 -1.65
N TYR A 239 -9.30 9.08 -2.29
CA TYR A 239 -10.00 8.25 -3.25
C TYR A 239 -9.10 7.59 -4.32
N PRO A 240 -8.17 8.31 -4.99
CA PRO A 240 -7.27 7.67 -5.97
C PRO A 240 -6.43 6.55 -5.36
N TYR A 241 -5.98 6.69 -4.11
CA TYR A 241 -5.22 5.66 -3.41
C TYR A 241 -6.12 4.50 -2.98
N VAL A 242 -7.31 4.78 -2.42
CA VAL A 242 -8.27 3.73 -2.05
C VAL A 242 -8.62 2.86 -3.25
N SER A 243 -8.99 3.49 -4.37
CA SER A 243 -9.29 2.83 -5.65
C SER A 243 -8.09 2.05 -6.17
N ALA A 244 -6.89 2.67 -6.21
CA ALA A 244 -5.68 1.99 -6.68
C ALA A 244 -5.42 0.67 -5.97
N PHE A 245 -5.45 0.67 -4.63
CA PHE A 245 -5.17 -0.53 -3.83
C PHE A 245 -6.30 -1.55 -3.91
N LYS A 246 -7.56 -1.14 -3.84
CA LYS A 246 -8.72 -2.04 -3.87
C LYS A 246 -8.84 -2.73 -5.22
N GLU A 247 -8.79 -1.97 -6.31
CA GLU A 247 -9.02 -2.51 -7.65
C GLU A 247 -7.82 -3.32 -8.14
N SER A 248 -6.59 -2.95 -7.75
CA SER A 248 -5.43 -3.82 -7.98
C SER A 248 -5.58 -5.16 -7.29
N ALA A 249 -6.13 -5.20 -6.07
CA ALA A 249 -6.40 -6.45 -5.37
C ALA A 249 -7.48 -7.28 -6.05
N ASP A 250 -8.57 -6.66 -6.50
CA ASP A 250 -9.61 -7.33 -7.29
C ASP A 250 -9.03 -7.94 -8.57
N TYR A 251 -8.18 -7.20 -9.29
CA TYR A 251 -7.55 -7.72 -10.49
C TYR A 251 -6.62 -8.90 -10.20
N LEU A 252 -5.81 -8.83 -9.14
CA LEU A 252 -4.96 -9.97 -8.74
C LEU A 252 -5.81 -11.20 -8.38
N PHE A 253 -6.96 -11.01 -7.73
CA PHE A 253 -7.91 -12.08 -7.44
C PHE A 253 -8.46 -12.73 -8.72
N GLU A 254 -8.97 -11.92 -9.66
CA GLU A 254 -9.46 -12.39 -10.95
C GLU A 254 -8.37 -13.15 -11.71
N PHE A 255 -7.18 -12.55 -11.81
CA PHE A 255 -6.03 -13.15 -12.49
C PHE A 255 -5.58 -14.48 -11.85
N MET A 256 -5.58 -14.59 -10.51
CA MET A 256 -5.30 -15.84 -9.81
C MET A 256 -6.37 -16.91 -10.05
N THR A 257 -7.64 -16.50 -10.19
CA THR A 257 -8.74 -17.44 -10.46
C THR A 257 -8.59 -18.07 -11.84
N ASP A 258 -8.19 -17.26 -12.83
CA ASP A 258 -7.89 -17.72 -14.20
C ASP A 258 -6.54 -18.47 -14.29
N ASN A 259 -5.62 -18.21 -13.36
CA ASN A 259 -4.26 -18.78 -13.35
C ASN A 259 -3.95 -19.40 -11.98
N ARG A 260 -4.69 -20.44 -11.59
CA ARG A 260 -4.64 -21.05 -10.25
C ARG A 260 -3.24 -21.47 -9.78
N GLN A 261 -2.32 -21.76 -10.69
CA GLN A 261 -0.91 -22.07 -10.39
C GLN A 261 -0.14 -20.90 -9.77
N LEU A 262 -0.61 -19.66 -9.95
CA LEU A 262 0.02 -18.44 -9.44
C LEU A 262 -0.49 -18.02 -8.06
N LYS A 263 -1.44 -18.74 -7.47
CA LYS A 263 -2.07 -18.36 -6.19
C LYS A 263 -1.05 -18.16 -5.06
N GLU A 264 -0.06 -19.04 -4.96
CA GLU A 264 0.99 -18.96 -3.94
C GLU A 264 1.87 -17.70 -4.13
N PHE A 265 2.00 -17.17 -5.35
CA PHE A 265 2.80 -15.98 -5.63
C PHE A 265 2.04 -14.67 -5.44
N LEU A 266 0.72 -14.67 -5.66
CA LEU A 266 -0.07 -13.45 -5.74
C LEU A 266 -0.98 -13.22 -4.51
N PHE A 267 -1.20 -14.25 -3.69
CA PHE A 267 -2.13 -14.19 -2.56
C PHE A 267 -1.72 -13.18 -1.48
N LEU A 268 -0.46 -13.19 -1.03
CA LEU A 268 0.02 -12.26 0.00
C LEU A 268 0.02 -10.79 -0.47
N PRO A 269 0.53 -10.46 -1.67
CA PRO A 269 0.37 -9.14 -2.26
C PRO A 269 -1.10 -8.70 -2.36
N MET A 270 -2.00 -9.56 -2.83
CA MET A 270 -3.45 -9.27 -2.89
C MET A 270 -4.02 -8.95 -1.50
N CYS A 271 -3.73 -9.78 -0.49
CA CYS A 271 -4.18 -9.55 0.89
C CYS A 271 -3.68 -8.21 1.42
N TYR A 272 -2.42 -7.88 1.16
CA TYR A 272 -1.87 -6.59 1.56
C TYR A 272 -2.57 -5.42 0.85
N LEU A 273 -2.79 -5.51 -0.46
CA LEU A 273 -3.45 -4.45 -1.23
C LEU A 273 -4.86 -4.18 -0.69
N TYR A 274 -5.67 -5.22 -0.47
CA TYR A 274 -6.99 -5.07 0.16
C TYR A 274 -6.89 -4.46 1.56
N ARG A 275 -5.99 -4.98 2.40
CA ARG A 275 -5.81 -4.48 3.77
C ARG A 275 -5.37 -3.01 3.80
N ASN A 276 -4.55 -2.57 2.85
CA ASN A 276 -4.16 -1.17 2.72
C ASN A 276 -5.33 -0.30 2.23
N ALA A 277 -6.14 -0.79 1.29
CA ALA A 277 -7.34 -0.10 0.84
C ALA A 277 -8.35 0.14 1.98
N ILE A 278 -8.57 -0.86 2.85
CA ILE A 278 -9.42 -0.70 4.05
C ILE A 278 -8.86 0.37 5.01
N GLU A 279 -7.54 0.37 5.26
CA GLU A 279 -6.93 1.41 6.10
C GLU A 279 -7.11 2.80 5.47
N LEU A 280 -6.91 2.91 4.16
CA LEU A 280 -7.07 4.18 3.44
C LEU A 280 -8.51 4.68 3.45
N ALA A 281 -9.50 3.81 3.22
CA ALA A 281 -10.91 4.18 3.27
C ALA A 281 -11.33 4.66 4.67
N LEU A 282 -10.82 4.02 5.74
CA LEU A 282 -11.05 4.50 7.10
C LEU A 282 -10.40 5.87 7.36
N LYS A 283 -9.21 6.11 6.80
CA LYS A 283 -8.53 7.41 6.92
C LYS A 283 -9.20 8.49 6.07
N GLU A 284 -9.73 8.13 4.90
CA GLU A 284 -10.54 9.00 4.05
C GLU A 284 -11.76 9.50 4.81
N ILE A 285 -12.59 8.58 5.32
CA ILE A 285 -13.78 8.94 6.12
C ILE A 285 -13.39 9.80 7.32
N LEU A 286 -12.31 9.45 8.03
CA LEU A 286 -11.84 10.22 9.18
C LEU A 286 -11.43 11.65 8.79
N PHE A 287 -10.72 11.80 7.67
CA PHE A 287 -10.07 13.06 7.30
C PHE A 287 -10.94 14.00 6.48
N GLU A 288 -11.70 13.44 5.55
CA GLU A 288 -12.44 14.19 4.54
C GLU A 288 -13.91 14.34 4.95
N GLU A 289 -14.48 13.39 5.70
CA GLU A 289 -15.92 13.32 5.95
C GLU A 289 -16.36 13.54 7.40
N CYS A 290 -15.54 13.16 8.37
CA CYS A 290 -15.87 13.39 9.77
C CYS A 290 -15.80 14.89 10.11
N SER A 291 -16.56 15.27 11.14
CA SER A 291 -16.67 16.63 11.68
C SER A 291 -15.37 17.20 12.28
N PHE A 292 -14.28 16.42 12.28
CA PHE A 292 -12.98 16.85 12.79
C PHE A 292 -12.40 17.95 11.89
N GLY A 293 -12.13 19.12 12.46
CA GLY A 293 -11.34 20.14 11.77
C GLY A 293 -9.98 19.60 11.33
N PHE A 294 -9.44 20.16 10.23
CA PHE A 294 -8.22 19.71 9.55
C PHE A 294 -7.07 19.27 10.47
N LEU A 295 -6.67 20.12 11.44
CA LEU A 295 -5.56 19.83 12.36
C LEU A 295 -5.85 18.62 13.27
N ASN A 296 -7.09 18.50 13.76
CA ASN A 296 -7.51 17.38 14.60
C ASN A 296 -7.58 16.09 13.79
N GLY A 297 -8.06 16.14 12.54
CA GLY A 297 -8.04 15.01 11.60
C GLY A 297 -6.62 14.47 11.39
N LEU A 298 -5.65 15.35 11.09
CA LEU A 298 -4.24 14.96 10.93
C LEU A 298 -3.66 14.31 12.19
N LYS A 299 -3.93 14.89 13.36
CA LYS A 299 -3.50 14.34 14.63
C LYS A 299 -4.08 12.95 14.86
N LEU A 300 -5.38 12.76 14.64
CA LEU A 300 -6.06 11.49 14.84
C LEU A 300 -5.50 10.40 13.90
N ILE A 301 -5.34 10.68 12.60
CA ILE A 301 -4.72 9.74 11.64
C ILE A 301 -3.34 9.30 12.14
N LYS A 302 -2.51 10.27 12.55
CA LYS A 302 -1.16 9.98 13.04
C LYS A 302 -1.18 9.14 14.33
N ASP A 303 -2.05 9.47 15.27
CA ASP A 303 -2.14 8.80 16.56
C ASP A 303 -2.70 7.37 16.44
N ARG A 304 -3.58 7.13 15.45
CA ARG A 304 -4.14 5.80 15.17
C ARG A 304 -3.21 4.93 14.34
N LYS A 305 -2.30 5.54 13.57
CA LYS A 305 -1.32 4.85 12.69
C LYS A 305 -2.02 3.88 11.74
N HIS A 306 -1.83 2.57 11.96
CA HIS A 306 -2.32 1.48 11.12
C HIS A 306 -3.43 0.65 11.77
N SER A 307 -3.87 1.01 12.98
CA SER A 307 -4.87 0.22 13.69
C SER A 307 -6.26 0.48 13.11
N ILE A 308 -6.77 -0.53 12.41
CA ILE A 308 -8.08 -0.53 11.77
C ILE A 308 -9.18 -0.33 12.81
N GLN A 309 -9.11 -1.03 13.94
CA GLN A 309 -10.10 -0.88 15.01
C GLN A 309 -10.07 0.52 15.64
N ARG A 310 -8.89 1.11 15.88
CA ARG A 310 -8.83 2.47 16.44
C ARG A 310 -9.30 3.53 15.45
N LEU A 311 -9.07 3.35 14.16
CA LEU A 311 -9.62 4.22 13.11
C LEU A 311 -11.14 4.11 13.07
N TRP A 312 -11.68 2.89 13.00
CA TRP A 312 -13.13 2.62 13.05
C TRP A 312 -13.81 3.26 14.26
N ASN A 313 -13.29 3.01 15.46
CA ASN A 313 -13.86 3.58 16.69
C ASN A 313 -13.80 5.11 16.71
N THR A 314 -12.88 5.72 15.98
CA THR A 314 -12.76 7.19 15.90
C THR A 314 -13.85 7.79 15.00
N ILE A 315 -14.23 7.10 13.93
CA ILE A 315 -15.24 7.59 12.97
C ILE A 315 -16.67 7.16 13.32
N LEU A 316 -16.85 6.14 14.17
CA LEU A 316 -18.13 5.47 14.41
C LEU A 316 -19.30 6.41 14.78
N ASN A 317 -19.04 7.43 15.60
CA ASN A 317 -20.10 8.36 16.01
C ASN A 317 -20.59 9.21 14.83
N ASP A 318 -19.68 9.70 14.01
CA ASP A 318 -20.02 10.50 12.83
C ASP A 318 -20.69 9.62 11.77
N VAL A 319 -20.22 8.37 11.58
CA VAL A 319 -20.91 7.40 10.72
C VAL A 319 -22.36 7.19 11.17
N LYS A 320 -22.60 7.03 12.48
CA LYS A 320 -23.96 6.88 13.03
C LYS A 320 -24.81 8.14 12.86
N SER A 321 -24.24 9.33 13.00
CA SER A 321 -25.01 10.58 12.87
C SER A 321 -25.43 10.88 11.42
N HIS A 322 -24.75 10.29 10.44
CA HIS A 322 -25.10 10.41 9.02
C HIS A 322 -25.98 9.24 8.55
N ASN A 323 -26.21 8.25 9.40
CA ASN A 323 -26.98 7.07 9.06
C ASN A 323 -28.49 7.35 9.12
N ASN A 324 -29.20 6.97 8.06
CA ASN A 324 -30.66 7.05 7.98
C ASN A 324 -31.33 5.67 8.10
N ALA A 325 -30.56 4.60 8.37
CA ALA A 325 -31.09 3.26 8.58
C ALA A 325 -31.89 3.17 9.89
N SER A 326 -32.80 2.19 9.96
CA SER A 326 -33.57 1.90 11.18
C SER A 326 -32.66 1.49 12.34
N ASP A 327 -33.08 1.77 13.57
CA ASP A 327 -32.34 1.37 14.80
C ASP A 327 -32.06 -0.14 14.89
N ASP A 328 -32.88 -0.97 14.24
CA ASP A 328 -32.74 -2.43 14.18
C ASP A 328 -31.78 -2.93 13.07
N ASP A 329 -31.18 -2.04 12.27
CA ASP A 329 -30.26 -2.44 11.19
C ASP A 329 -28.96 -3.04 11.79
N PRO A 330 -28.66 -4.34 11.54
CA PRO A 330 -27.51 -5.00 12.15
C PRO A 330 -26.18 -4.69 11.45
N THR A 331 -26.16 -3.86 10.40
CA THR A 331 -25.00 -3.68 9.50
C THR A 331 -23.77 -3.18 10.26
N ILE A 332 -23.92 -2.20 11.15
CA ILE A 332 -22.78 -1.69 11.96
C ILE A 332 -22.22 -2.79 12.86
N GLN A 333 -23.08 -3.55 13.55
CA GLN A 333 -22.65 -4.67 14.39
C GLN A 333 -21.98 -5.77 13.56
N ASN A 334 -22.42 -5.98 12.32
CA ASN A 334 -21.80 -6.93 11.40
C ASN A 334 -20.41 -6.47 10.97
N VAL A 335 -20.26 -5.21 10.55
CA VAL A 335 -18.98 -4.60 10.18
C VAL A 335 -17.96 -4.67 11.31
N GLU A 336 -18.37 -4.42 12.56
CA GLU A 336 -17.50 -4.55 13.72
C GLU A 336 -16.83 -5.93 13.83
N LYS A 337 -17.54 -7.00 13.44
CA LYS A 337 -16.97 -8.36 13.42
C LYS A 337 -15.86 -8.51 12.37
N TYR A 338 -16.00 -7.88 11.20
CA TYR A 338 -14.92 -7.85 10.18
C TYR A 338 -13.71 -7.07 10.71
N ILE A 339 -13.95 -5.88 11.30
CA ILE A 339 -12.90 -5.02 11.85
C ILE A 339 -12.12 -5.73 12.95
N ILE A 340 -12.79 -6.43 13.87
CA ILE A 340 -12.15 -7.19 14.95
C ILE A 340 -11.29 -8.32 14.41
N GLN A 341 -11.80 -9.10 13.44
CA GLN A 341 -11.03 -10.19 12.81
C GLN A 341 -9.79 -9.65 12.10
N LEU A 342 -9.95 -8.59 11.30
CA LEU A 342 -8.84 -8.00 10.56
C LEU A 342 -7.81 -7.34 11.48
N GLN A 343 -8.24 -6.70 12.57
CA GLN A 343 -7.35 -6.18 13.62
C GLN A 343 -6.57 -7.29 14.33
N GLY A 344 -7.22 -8.43 14.64
CA GLY A 344 -6.55 -9.60 15.22
C GLY A 344 -5.56 -10.25 14.26
N LEU A 345 -5.88 -10.25 12.96
CA LEU A 345 -5.02 -10.76 11.91
C LEU A 345 -3.83 -9.84 11.62
N ASP A 346 -4.02 -8.56 11.34
CA ASP A 346 -2.93 -7.64 10.96
C ASP A 346 -3.11 -6.20 11.48
N SER A 347 -2.86 -6.04 12.79
CA SER A 347 -2.96 -4.76 13.50
C SER A 347 -1.94 -3.69 13.09
N THR A 348 -0.80 -4.08 12.52
CA THR A 348 0.32 -3.17 12.24
C THR A 348 0.58 -2.94 10.75
N SER A 349 -0.23 -3.55 9.87
CA SER A 349 0.00 -3.56 8.43
C SER A 349 1.26 -4.32 8.04
N ASP A 350 1.73 -5.30 8.83
CA ASP A 350 3.02 -5.95 8.57
C ASP A 350 2.86 -7.41 8.13
N LYS A 351 1.82 -8.13 8.60
CA LYS A 351 1.76 -9.60 8.47
C LYS A 351 1.70 -10.09 7.02
N PHE A 352 1.07 -9.33 6.13
CA PHE A 352 0.99 -9.67 4.71
C PHE A 352 2.21 -9.18 3.90
N ARG A 353 3.03 -8.29 4.45
CA ARG A 353 4.15 -7.64 3.74
C ARG A 353 5.50 -8.23 4.04
N TYR A 354 5.70 -8.69 5.27
CA TYR A 354 6.96 -9.21 5.75
C TYR A 354 6.76 -10.63 6.26
N PRO A 355 7.79 -11.49 6.20
CA PRO A 355 7.69 -12.82 6.79
C PRO A 355 7.79 -12.81 8.33
N THR A 356 8.34 -11.74 8.90
CA THR A 356 8.60 -11.60 10.34
C THR A 356 8.27 -10.20 10.84
N ASN A 357 8.04 -10.09 12.16
CA ASN A 357 7.93 -8.78 12.82
C ASN A 357 9.32 -8.13 13.02
N LYS A 358 9.35 -6.93 13.62
CA LYS A 358 10.60 -6.19 13.91
C LYS A 358 11.54 -6.90 14.89
N LEU A 359 11.05 -7.89 15.63
CA LEU A 359 11.84 -8.73 16.53
C LEU A 359 12.35 -10.02 15.85
N LEU A 360 12.12 -10.16 14.54
CA LEU A 360 12.44 -11.34 13.72
C LEU A 360 11.62 -12.58 14.07
N GLU A 361 10.47 -12.40 14.74
CA GLU A 361 9.55 -13.50 15.00
C GLU A 361 8.69 -13.74 13.76
N PRO A 362 8.60 -14.98 13.25
CA PRO A 362 7.78 -15.29 12.09
C PRO A 362 6.29 -15.01 12.32
N HIS A 363 5.63 -14.43 11.33
CA HIS A 363 4.19 -14.17 11.39
C HIS A 363 3.36 -15.46 11.25
N PHE A 364 3.80 -16.37 10.38
CA PHE A 364 3.13 -17.65 10.11
C PHE A 364 4.00 -18.83 10.56
N LYS A 365 4.18 -19.00 11.88
CA LYS A 365 4.99 -20.09 12.47
C LYS A 365 4.42 -21.47 12.12
N GLU A 366 3.10 -21.61 12.22
CA GLU A 366 2.35 -22.80 11.82
C GLU A 366 1.71 -22.62 10.45
N ILE A 367 1.43 -23.73 9.77
CA ILE A 367 0.72 -23.71 8.49
C ILE A 367 -0.63 -23.03 8.69
N LYS A 368 -0.89 -21.98 7.93
CA LYS A 368 -2.20 -21.34 7.83
C LYS A 368 -2.77 -21.56 6.43
N CYS A 369 -4.01 -22.05 6.39
CA CYS A 369 -4.76 -22.24 5.17
C CYS A 369 -5.73 -21.08 4.98
N PHE A 370 -5.79 -20.57 3.76
CA PHE A 370 -6.74 -19.52 3.37
C PHE A 370 -7.42 -19.92 2.08
N ASP A 371 -8.70 -19.61 1.94
CA ASP A 371 -9.43 -19.73 0.68
C ASP A 371 -9.41 -18.37 -0.03
N ILE A 372 -8.83 -18.32 -1.23
CA ILE A 372 -8.67 -17.05 -1.97
C ILE A 372 -10.00 -16.36 -2.29
N GLN A 373 -11.05 -17.15 -2.55
CA GLN A 373 -12.40 -16.62 -2.84
C GLN A 373 -12.99 -16.02 -1.56
N ASN A 374 -12.91 -16.75 -0.45
CA ASN A 374 -13.42 -16.25 0.83
C ASN A 374 -12.72 -14.96 1.26
N VAL A 375 -11.39 -14.91 1.12
CA VAL A 375 -10.60 -13.73 1.48
C VAL A 375 -10.97 -12.52 0.61
N SER A 376 -11.07 -12.69 -0.72
CA SER A 376 -11.50 -11.59 -1.61
C SER A 376 -12.93 -11.13 -1.30
N THR A 377 -13.85 -12.06 -1.02
CA THR A 377 -15.22 -11.72 -0.62
C THR A 377 -15.23 -10.94 0.70
N PHE A 378 -14.54 -11.41 1.74
CA PHE A 378 -14.48 -10.75 3.04
C PHE A 378 -13.98 -9.30 2.94
N PHE A 379 -12.89 -9.08 2.20
CA PHE A 379 -12.36 -7.73 1.99
C PHE A 379 -13.29 -6.89 1.12
N GLY A 380 -13.88 -7.48 0.08
CA GLY A 380 -14.80 -6.81 -0.82
C GLY A 380 -16.07 -6.31 -0.13
N GLU A 381 -16.66 -7.11 0.76
CA GLU A 381 -17.83 -6.73 1.57
C GLU A 381 -17.52 -5.54 2.48
N LEU A 382 -16.38 -5.58 3.18
CA LEU A 382 -15.96 -4.49 4.06
C LEU A 382 -15.63 -3.21 3.25
N ALA A 383 -14.94 -3.35 2.12
CA ALA A 383 -14.60 -2.22 1.25
C ALA A 383 -15.85 -1.57 0.65
N SER A 384 -16.82 -2.37 0.18
CA SER A 384 -18.09 -1.87 -0.35
C SER A 384 -18.87 -1.09 0.70
N PHE A 385 -18.92 -1.59 1.94
CA PHE A 385 -19.55 -0.86 3.05
C PHE A 385 -18.87 0.49 3.31
N LEU A 386 -17.54 0.50 3.46
CA LEU A 386 -16.79 1.74 3.74
C LEU A 386 -16.93 2.77 2.61
N ASN A 387 -16.92 2.32 1.35
CA ASN A 387 -17.19 3.18 0.21
C ASN A 387 -18.62 3.77 0.26
N GLY A 388 -19.61 2.96 0.61
CA GLY A 388 -20.99 3.41 0.80
C GLY A 388 -21.10 4.48 1.90
N VAL A 389 -20.45 4.26 3.05
CA VAL A 389 -20.38 5.24 4.14
C VAL A 389 -19.73 6.54 3.68
N CYS A 390 -18.61 6.48 2.98
CA CYS A 390 -17.91 7.66 2.48
C CYS A 390 -18.81 8.48 1.54
N LEU A 391 -19.44 7.84 0.57
CA LEU A 391 -20.35 8.50 -0.37
C LEU A 391 -21.56 9.13 0.33
N GLN A 392 -22.16 8.41 1.28
CA GLN A 392 -23.29 8.91 2.06
C GLN A 392 -22.92 10.13 2.89
N MET A 393 -21.79 10.09 3.60
CA MET A 393 -21.33 11.21 4.41
C MET A 393 -20.98 12.41 3.53
N SER A 394 -20.27 12.20 2.42
CA SER A 394 -19.92 13.26 1.47
C SER A 394 -21.15 13.98 0.95
N HIS A 395 -22.15 13.22 0.48
CA HIS A 395 -23.40 13.79 -0.02
C HIS A 395 -24.17 14.58 1.08
N HIS A 396 -24.27 14.01 2.28
CA HIS A 396 -24.95 14.70 3.39
C HIS A 396 -24.18 15.97 3.83
N ASN A 397 -22.85 15.94 3.85
CA ASN A 397 -22.00 17.09 4.13
C ASN A 397 -22.18 18.21 3.08
N GLU A 398 -22.28 17.86 1.80
CA GLU A 398 -22.55 18.81 0.71
C GLU A 398 -23.91 19.49 0.90
N LEU A 399 -24.98 18.72 1.13
CA LEU A 399 -26.31 19.26 1.40
C LEU A 399 -26.32 20.21 2.61
N MET A 400 -25.65 19.84 3.69
CA MET A 400 -25.56 20.68 4.89
C MET A 400 -24.76 21.96 4.66
N ALA A 401 -23.75 21.92 3.79
CA ALA A 401 -22.99 23.11 3.39
C ALA A 401 -23.83 24.06 2.51
N GLU A 402 -24.59 23.51 1.56
CA GLU A 402 -25.52 24.28 0.71
C GLU A 402 -26.60 24.97 1.56
N LEU A 403 -27.27 24.24 2.46
CA LEU A 403 -28.28 24.80 3.37
C LEU A 403 -27.73 25.94 4.24
N ARG A 404 -26.50 25.80 4.75
CA ARG A 404 -25.84 26.87 5.52
C ARG A 404 -25.57 28.10 4.66
N ALA A 405 -25.05 27.92 3.44
CA ALA A 405 -24.77 29.02 2.53
C ALA A 405 -26.05 29.78 2.14
N GLU A 406 -27.16 29.07 1.89
CA GLU A 406 -28.46 29.68 1.62
C GLU A 406 -29.00 30.47 2.82
N TYR A 407 -28.91 29.92 4.03
CA TYR A 407 -29.33 30.61 5.25
C TYR A 407 -28.51 31.88 5.51
N GLU A 408 -27.18 31.82 5.32
CA GLU A 408 -26.28 32.97 5.43
C GLU A 408 -26.56 34.04 4.35
N ALA A 409 -26.89 33.62 3.13
CA ALA A 409 -27.29 34.54 2.08
C ALA A 409 -28.62 35.22 2.43
N GLY A 410 -29.66 34.45 2.77
CA GLY A 410 -30.99 34.97 3.12
C GLY A 410 -31.01 35.87 4.36
N THR A 411 -30.13 35.62 5.34
CA THR A 411 -29.96 36.54 6.48
C THR A 411 -29.31 37.85 6.08
N ARG A 412 -28.31 37.87 5.19
CA ARG A 412 -27.72 39.12 4.66
C ARG A 412 -28.74 40.00 3.93
N TRP A 413 -29.64 39.40 3.14
CA TRP A 413 -30.71 40.13 2.44
C TRP A 413 -31.75 40.78 3.38
N ASN A 414 -31.88 40.32 4.63
CA ASN A 414 -32.81 40.89 5.61
C ASN A 414 -32.21 42.02 6.45
N TYR A 415 -30.92 42.34 6.28
CA TYR A 415 -30.20 43.40 7.00
C TYR A 415 -29.65 44.51 6.08
N GLU A 416 -29.98 44.48 4.79
CA GLU A 416 -29.83 45.58 3.82
C GLU A 416 -31.21 46.16 3.48
#